data_AF-A0A925JKB3-F1
#
_entry.id   AF-A0A925JKB3-F1
#
_cell.length_a   1.000
_cell.length_b   1.000
_cell.length_c   1.000
_cell.angle_alpha   90.00
_cell.angle_beta   90.00
_cell.angle_gamma   90.00
#
_symmetry.space_group_name_H-M   'P 1'
#
loop_
_entity.id
_entity.type
_entity.pdbx_description
1 polymer ?
#
loop_
_entity_poly.entity_id
_entity_poly.type
_entity_poly.pdbx_seq_one_letter_code
_entity_poly.pdbx_strand_id
1 'polypeptide(L)'
;MDSLSHSLFPFLAIFFPLLLLIIFAKPLLGLVIIGELEVGIVVKKFARRGLEAGKLIALDDESGFQADTLAPGWHFFYWPWQYKITKEPVVVIEQGEIGLVVAHAGLPIPPGHMLGEAVICDSYQDARTFLMRGGEKGRQLGMLTAGTYRINPALFTVITRRNADRHGMDAQDLLVYQVAADNVGIVTTLDGAPIEAGEIAGPVIPLHDNFQDAQAFLSGGGRRGLQEQ
;
A
#
# COMPACT_ATOMS: atom_id res chain seq x y z
N MET A 1 2.79 -22.88 -62.19
CA MET A 1 2.86 -22.62 -60.74
C MET A 1 2.14 -21.32 -60.36
N ASP A 2 1.21 -20.83 -61.21
CA ASP A 2 0.68 -19.45 -61.15
C ASP A 2 -0.78 -19.31 -60.71
N SER A 3 -1.53 -20.40 -60.55
CA SER A 3 -2.95 -20.28 -60.14
C SER A 3 -3.15 -20.14 -58.63
N LEU A 4 -2.18 -20.61 -57.83
CA LEU A 4 -2.23 -20.52 -56.37
C LEU A 4 -1.93 -19.11 -55.85
N SER A 5 -1.12 -18.31 -56.56
CA SER A 5 -0.78 -16.94 -56.14
C SER A 5 -1.97 -15.98 -56.27
N HIS A 6 -2.74 -16.07 -57.35
CA HIS A 6 -3.92 -15.21 -57.57
C HIS A 6 -5.06 -15.46 -56.57
N SER A 7 -5.24 -16.69 -56.08
CA SER A 7 -6.25 -16.99 -55.07
C SER A 7 -5.88 -16.48 -53.67
N LEU A 8 -4.60 -16.28 -53.36
CA LEU A 8 -4.13 -15.86 -52.03
C LEU A 8 -4.07 -14.34 -51.85
N PHE A 9 -3.85 -13.58 -52.94
CA PHE A 9 -3.78 -12.12 -52.94
C PHE A 9 -5.00 -11.40 -52.32
N PRO A 10 -6.26 -11.73 -52.65
CA PRO A 10 -7.43 -11.03 -52.09
C PRO A 10 -7.60 -11.31 -50.59
N PHE A 11 -7.25 -12.51 -50.12
CA PHE A 11 -7.24 -12.82 -48.69
C PHE A 11 -6.16 -12.02 -47.96
N LEU A 12 -4.94 -11.94 -48.51
CA LEU A 12 -3.86 -11.14 -47.94
C LEU A 12 -4.22 -9.65 -47.84
N ALA A 13 -4.91 -9.09 -48.86
CA ALA A 13 -5.34 -7.70 -48.87
C ALA A 13 -6.40 -7.35 -47.82
N ILE A 14 -7.19 -8.33 -47.35
CA ILE A 14 -8.24 -8.12 -46.32
C ILE A 14 -7.72 -8.47 -44.93
N PHE A 15 -7.00 -9.58 -44.78
CA PHE A 15 -6.52 -10.05 -43.48
C PHE A 15 -5.36 -9.21 -42.93
N PHE A 16 -4.50 -8.67 -43.80
CA PHE A 16 -3.39 -7.82 -43.38
C PHE A 16 -3.84 -6.52 -42.69
N PRO A 17 -4.74 -5.69 -43.27
CA PRO A 17 -5.22 -4.50 -42.57
C PRO A 17 -6.09 -4.83 -41.35
N LEU A 18 -6.84 -5.93 -41.36
CA LEU A 18 -7.59 -6.39 -40.19
C LEU A 18 -6.65 -6.78 -39.03
N LEU A 19 -5.55 -7.47 -39.33
CA LEU A 19 -4.53 -7.83 -38.36
C LEU A 19 -3.83 -6.57 -37.81
N LEU A 20 -3.47 -5.62 -38.67
CA LEU A 20 -2.93 -4.33 -38.23
C LEU A 20 -3.92 -3.58 -37.35
N LEU A 21 -5.19 -3.52 -37.73
CA LEU A 21 -6.24 -2.88 -36.93
C LEU A 21 -6.32 -3.50 -35.52
N ILE A 22 -6.28 -4.83 -35.39
CA ILE A 22 -6.33 -5.51 -34.10
C ILE A 22 -5.07 -5.22 -33.26
N ILE A 23 -3.89 -5.23 -33.89
CA ILE A 23 -2.60 -4.95 -33.22
C ILE A 23 -2.56 -3.49 -32.74
N PHE A 24 -3.01 -2.55 -33.57
CA PHE A 24 -3.00 -1.12 -33.26
C PHE A 24 -4.20 -0.66 -32.42
N ALA A 25 -5.31 -1.40 -32.37
CA ALA A 25 -6.50 -1.01 -31.61
C ALA A 25 -6.21 -0.84 -30.12
N LYS A 26 -5.48 -1.77 -29.49
CA LYS A 26 -5.16 -1.70 -28.06
C LYS A 26 -4.34 -0.46 -27.68
N PRO A 27 -3.19 -0.16 -28.32
CA PRO A 27 -2.44 1.05 -28.01
C PRO A 27 -3.16 2.32 -28.47
N LEU A 28 -4.01 2.26 -29.51
CA LEU A 28 -4.80 3.41 -29.97
C LEU A 28 -5.89 3.81 -28.96
N LEU A 29 -6.59 2.84 -28.37
CA LEU A 29 -7.60 3.09 -27.33
C LEU A 29 -6.97 3.30 -25.94
N GLY A 30 -5.69 2.95 -25.75
CA GLY A 30 -5.07 2.93 -24.43
C GLY A 30 -5.74 1.92 -23.50
N LEU A 31 -6.11 0.74 -24.03
CA LEU A 31 -6.83 -0.29 -23.29
C LEU A 31 -5.91 -1.03 -22.32
N VAL A 32 -6.27 -1.04 -21.05
CA VAL A 32 -5.60 -1.76 -19.97
C VAL A 32 -6.63 -2.61 -19.23
N ILE A 33 -6.31 -3.89 -19.00
CA ILE A 33 -7.19 -4.82 -18.29
C ILE A 33 -6.47 -5.23 -17.00
N ILE A 34 -7.10 -4.99 -15.85
CA ILE A 34 -6.58 -5.38 -14.53
C ILE A 34 -7.33 -6.63 -14.07
N GLY A 35 -6.60 -7.66 -13.63
CA GLY A 35 -7.17 -8.89 -13.10
C GLY A 35 -7.86 -8.68 -11.74
N GLU A 36 -8.67 -9.64 -11.32
CA GLU A 36 -9.47 -9.55 -10.08
C GLU A 36 -8.61 -9.49 -8.81
N LEU A 37 -7.49 -10.21 -8.81
CA LEU A 37 -6.50 -10.28 -7.72
C LEU A 37 -5.26 -9.42 -8.01
N GLU A 38 -5.42 -8.40 -8.85
CA GLU A 38 -4.37 -7.44 -9.17
C GLU A 38 -4.79 -6.02 -8.80
N VAL A 39 -3.80 -5.17 -8.57
CA VAL A 39 -3.92 -3.71 -8.48
C VAL A 39 -3.06 -3.09 -9.58
N GLY A 40 -3.63 -2.16 -10.35
CA GLY A 40 -2.88 -1.46 -11.41
C GLY A 40 -2.24 -0.20 -10.88
N ILE A 41 -0.91 -0.18 -10.81
CA ILE A 41 -0.12 1.00 -10.42
C ILE A 41 0.06 1.87 -11.64
N VAL A 42 -0.35 3.13 -11.51
CA VAL A 42 -0.26 4.11 -12.60
C VAL A 42 0.99 4.95 -12.42
N VAL A 43 1.84 4.99 -13.46
CA VAL A 43 2.96 5.93 -13.56
C VAL A 43 2.74 6.81 -14.78
N LYS A 44 2.67 8.13 -14.57
CA LYS A 44 2.54 9.11 -15.65
C LYS A 44 3.93 9.59 -16.06
N LYS A 45 4.36 9.28 -17.29
CA LYS A 45 5.71 9.55 -17.78
C LYS A 45 5.99 11.04 -17.96
N PHE A 46 4.98 11.81 -18.36
CA PHE A 46 5.08 13.25 -18.50
C PHE A 46 3.71 13.91 -18.31
N ALA A 47 3.74 15.16 -17.86
CA ALA A 47 2.56 15.98 -17.64
C ALA A 47 2.91 17.46 -17.79
N ARG A 48 1.89 18.33 -17.75
CA ARG A 48 2.10 19.79 -17.79
C ARG A 48 2.78 20.31 -16.53
N ARG A 49 2.59 19.61 -15.40
CA ARG A 49 3.23 19.89 -14.12
C ARG A 49 4.17 18.74 -13.76
N GLY A 50 5.39 19.07 -13.37
CA GLY A 50 6.30 18.12 -12.76
C GLY A 50 5.92 17.86 -11.31
N LEU A 51 6.36 16.73 -10.76
CA LEU A 51 6.24 16.46 -9.34
C LEU A 51 7.15 17.41 -8.56
N GLU A 52 6.65 17.96 -7.44
CA GLU A 52 7.47 18.82 -6.58
C GLU A 52 8.69 18.05 -6.04
N ALA A 53 9.83 18.75 -5.93
CA ALA A 53 11.07 18.16 -5.43
C ALA A 53 10.86 17.57 -4.02
N GLY A 54 11.17 16.28 -3.87
CA GLY A 54 11.03 15.55 -2.61
C GLY A 54 9.71 14.80 -2.42
N LYS A 55 8.71 15.01 -3.29
CA LYS A 55 7.52 14.15 -3.35
C LYS A 55 7.80 12.92 -4.21
N LEU A 56 7.25 11.77 -3.82
CA LEU A 56 7.37 10.50 -4.56
C LEU A 56 6.07 10.11 -5.27
N ILE A 57 4.93 10.55 -4.72
CA ILE A 57 3.59 10.22 -5.21
C ILE A 57 2.88 11.51 -5.62
N ALA A 58 2.33 11.50 -6.83
CA ALA A 58 1.51 12.55 -7.41
C ALA A 58 0.06 12.42 -6.92
N LEU A 59 -0.50 13.52 -6.43
CA LEU A 59 -1.90 13.63 -6.05
C LEU A 59 -2.75 14.22 -7.18
N ASP A 60 -2.18 15.05 -8.04
CA ASP A 60 -2.93 15.68 -9.11
C ASP A 60 -2.39 15.22 -10.48
N ASP A 61 -2.58 16.04 -11.51
CA ASP A 61 -2.15 15.76 -12.88
C ASP A 61 -0.62 15.85 -13.09
N GLU A 62 0.17 15.42 -12.11
CA GLU A 62 1.63 15.54 -12.08
C GLU A 62 2.31 14.31 -12.70
N SER A 63 3.54 14.47 -13.19
CA SER A 63 4.37 13.34 -13.65
C SER A 63 4.81 12.47 -12.47
N GLY A 64 4.91 11.15 -12.65
CA GLY A 64 5.43 10.22 -11.62
C GLY A 64 4.42 9.14 -11.22
N PHE A 65 4.70 8.46 -10.11
CA PHE A 65 3.76 7.50 -9.51
C PHE A 65 2.51 8.22 -9.05
N GLN A 66 1.33 7.73 -9.45
CA GLN A 66 0.06 8.32 -9.04
C GLN A 66 -0.41 7.70 -7.72
N ALA A 67 -1.13 8.48 -6.91
CA ALA A 67 -1.76 7.98 -5.70
C ALA A 67 -2.87 6.96 -6.02
N ASP A 68 -3.72 7.28 -7.00
CA ASP A 68 -4.84 6.42 -7.38
C ASP A 68 -4.36 5.21 -8.17
N THR A 69 -4.93 4.05 -7.83
CA THR A 69 -4.68 2.79 -8.54
C THR A 69 -5.87 2.42 -9.43
N LEU A 70 -5.61 1.51 -10.38
CA LEU A 70 -6.66 0.92 -11.20
C LEU A 70 -7.24 -0.31 -10.51
N ALA A 71 -8.55 -0.26 -10.26
CA ALA A 71 -9.34 -1.40 -9.81
C ALA A 71 -9.46 -2.48 -10.92
N PRO A 72 -9.88 -3.71 -10.58
CA PRO A 72 -10.13 -4.75 -11.57
C PRO A 72 -11.10 -4.32 -12.66
N GLY A 73 -10.86 -4.76 -13.90
CA GLY A 73 -11.72 -4.47 -15.03
C GLY A 73 -11.01 -3.75 -16.18
N TRP A 74 -11.82 -3.18 -17.06
CA TRP A 74 -11.37 -2.57 -18.31
C TRP A 74 -11.22 -1.07 -18.13
N HIS A 75 -10.02 -0.57 -18.44
CA HIS A 75 -9.67 0.84 -18.38
C HIS A 75 -9.22 1.32 -19.75
N PHE A 76 -9.67 2.52 -20.14
CA PHE A 76 -9.38 3.13 -21.44
C PHE A 76 -8.56 4.41 -21.25
N PHE A 77 -8.00 4.94 -22.34
CA PHE A 77 -7.21 6.18 -22.35
C PHE A 77 -5.87 6.13 -21.58
N TYR A 78 -5.37 4.92 -21.25
CA TYR A 78 -4.04 4.72 -20.68
C TYR A 78 -3.03 4.44 -21.79
N TRP A 79 -2.75 5.46 -22.61
CA TRP A 79 -1.83 5.30 -23.74
C TRP A 79 -0.40 4.98 -23.30
N PRO A 80 0.26 3.96 -23.88
CA PRO A 80 1.61 3.53 -23.48
C PRO A 80 2.70 4.59 -23.60
N TRP A 81 2.50 5.62 -24.45
CA TRP A 81 3.45 6.72 -24.58
C TRP A 81 3.36 7.71 -23.40
N GLN A 82 2.20 7.87 -22.77
CA GLN A 82 1.99 8.77 -21.62
C GLN A 82 2.03 8.04 -20.28
N TYR A 83 1.50 6.82 -20.22
CA TYR A 83 1.34 6.05 -19.00
C TYR A 83 2.14 4.75 -19.05
N LYS A 84 2.66 4.34 -17.89
CA LYS A 84 3.17 2.98 -17.65
C LYS A 84 2.31 2.38 -16.55
N ILE A 85 1.64 1.28 -16.86
CA ILE A 85 0.85 0.52 -15.89
C ILE A 85 1.63 -0.72 -15.49
N THR A 86 1.88 -0.86 -14.19
CA THR A 86 2.43 -2.09 -13.60
C THR A 86 1.30 -2.77 -12.85
N LYS A 87 1.11 -4.07 -13.06
CA LYS A 87 0.12 -4.85 -12.32
C LYS A 87 0.84 -5.59 -11.22
N GLU A 88 0.39 -5.42 -9.99
CA GLU A 88 0.93 -6.12 -8.82
C GLU A 88 -0.19 -6.94 -8.18
N PRO A 89 0.13 -8.07 -7.53
CA PRO A 89 -0.87 -8.85 -6.82
C PRO A 89 -1.42 -8.08 -5.62
N VAL A 90 -2.68 -8.37 -5.26
CA VAL A 90 -3.26 -7.86 -4.02
C VAL A 90 -2.52 -8.37 -2.78
N VAL A 91 -2.55 -7.57 -1.72
CA VAL A 91 -1.98 -7.95 -0.43
C VAL A 91 -2.97 -8.87 0.28
N VAL A 92 -2.53 -10.06 0.68
CA VAL A 92 -3.34 -11.03 1.41
C VAL A 92 -2.70 -11.26 2.78
N ILE A 93 -3.48 -11.03 3.84
CA ILE A 93 -3.11 -11.31 5.22
C ILE A 93 -3.97 -12.49 5.67
N GLU A 94 -3.30 -13.58 6.05
CA GLU A 94 -3.96 -14.82 6.43
C GLU A 94 -4.62 -14.69 7.81
N GLN A 95 -5.55 -15.60 8.09
CA GLN A 95 -6.21 -15.63 9.38
C GLN A 95 -5.20 -15.93 10.50
N GLY A 96 -5.28 -15.17 11.60
CA GLY A 96 -4.36 -15.28 12.74
C GLY A 96 -3.04 -14.54 12.52
N GLU A 97 -2.91 -13.75 11.45
CA GLU A 97 -1.76 -12.89 11.19
C GLU A 97 -2.19 -11.41 11.15
N ILE A 98 -1.23 -10.51 11.38
CA ILE A 98 -1.37 -9.07 11.12
C ILE A 98 -0.40 -8.63 10.02
N GLY A 99 -0.76 -7.56 9.32
CA GLY A 99 0.11 -6.87 8.37
C GLY A 99 0.57 -5.53 8.92
N LEU A 100 1.87 -5.27 8.88
CA LEU A 100 2.43 -3.96 9.23
C LEU A 100 2.61 -3.11 7.97
N VAL A 101 2.34 -1.82 8.07
CA VAL A 101 2.42 -0.90 6.94
C VAL A 101 3.58 0.07 7.11
N VAL A 102 4.34 0.27 6.03
CA VAL A 102 5.41 1.27 5.94
C VAL A 102 5.10 2.20 4.78
N ALA A 103 4.87 3.48 5.07
CA ALA A 103 4.63 4.52 4.06
C ALA A 103 5.94 5.09 3.52
N HIS A 104 6.07 5.17 2.20
CA HIS A 104 7.23 5.74 1.51
C HIS A 104 7.14 7.26 1.36
N ALA A 105 5.92 7.81 1.36
CA ALA A 105 5.68 9.24 1.26
C ALA A 105 4.62 9.70 2.27
N GLY A 106 4.63 10.99 2.56
CA GLY A 106 3.82 11.59 3.62
C GLY A 106 4.59 12.70 4.34
N LEU A 107 3.97 13.26 5.37
CA LEU A 107 4.62 14.19 6.29
C LEU A 107 5.76 13.48 7.05
N PRO A 108 6.83 14.18 7.47
CA PRO A 108 7.80 13.59 8.36
C PRO A 108 7.17 13.26 9.71
N ILE A 109 7.48 12.09 10.28
CA ILE A 109 7.10 11.74 11.65
C ILE A 109 7.66 12.81 12.60
N PRO A 110 6.83 13.41 13.47
CA PRO A 110 7.27 14.41 14.42
C PRO A 110 8.40 13.92 15.33
N PRO A 111 9.35 14.79 15.73
CA PRO A 111 10.38 14.42 16.68
C PRO A 111 9.78 13.90 17.98
N GLY A 112 10.29 12.78 18.49
CA GLY A 112 9.81 12.14 19.72
C GLY A 112 8.90 10.94 19.48
N HIS A 113 8.38 10.77 18.26
CA HIS A 113 7.66 9.56 17.84
C HIS A 113 8.55 8.68 16.97
N MET A 114 8.38 7.36 17.05
CA MET A 114 9.09 6.40 16.18
C MET A 114 8.21 5.88 15.04
N LEU A 115 6.89 5.87 15.26
CA LEU A 115 5.89 5.38 14.32
C LEU A 115 4.97 6.52 13.87
N GLY A 116 4.51 6.44 12.63
CA GLY A 116 3.57 7.39 12.06
C GLY A 116 2.15 7.15 12.53
N GLU A 117 1.40 8.23 12.72
CA GLU A 117 0.02 8.15 13.20
C GLU A 117 -0.90 7.38 12.23
N ALA A 118 -1.85 6.63 12.80
CA ALA A 118 -2.86 5.96 12.00
C ALA A 118 -3.85 6.99 11.47
N VAL A 119 -4.08 6.94 10.15
CA VAL A 119 -4.99 7.82 9.44
C VAL A 119 -6.12 6.98 8.86
N ILE A 120 -7.36 7.44 9.03
CA ILE A 120 -8.53 6.78 8.44
C ILE A 120 -8.47 6.97 6.91
N CYS A 121 -8.10 5.91 6.20
CA CYS A 121 -7.89 5.90 4.73
C CYS A 121 -8.25 4.54 4.08
N ASP A 122 -9.34 3.91 4.56
CA ASP A 122 -9.80 2.60 4.09
C ASP A 122 -8.70 1.53 4.13
N SER A 123 -8.05 1.39 5.30
CA SER A 123 -6.97 0.42 5.53
C SER A 123 -5.83 0.54 4.50
N TYR A 124 -5.38 1.77 4.23
CA TYR A 124 -4.30 2.10 3.30
C TYR A 124 -4.58 1.76 1.82
N GLN A 125 -5.81 1.39 1.48
CA GLN A 125 -6.23 1.20 0.09
C GLN A 125 -6.42 2.55 -0.62
N ASP A 126 -6.85 3.59 0.11
CA ASP A 126 -6.95 4.95 -0.40
C ASP A 126 -5.69 5.78 -0.07
N ALA A 127 -4.69 5.62 -0.93
CA ALA A 127 -3.42 6.36 -0.89
C ALA A 127 -3.60 7.88 -0.97
N ARG A 128 -4.59 8.36 -1.72
CA ARG A 128 -4.88 9.79 -1.87
C ARG A 128 -5.40 10.36 -0.56
N THR A 129 -6.39 9.70 0.05
CA THR A 129 -6.95 10.12 1.34
C THR A 129 -5.90 10.07 2.44
N PHE A 130 -5.02 9.06 2.46
CA PHE A 130 -3.89 9.00 3.38
C PHE A 130 -3.01 10.26 3.30
N LEU A 131 -2.56 10.62 2.11
CA LEU A 131 -1.69 11.79 1.90
C LEU A 131 -2.42 13.12 2.17
N MET A 132 -3.68 13.25 1.75
CA MET A 132 -4.47 14.48 1.97
C MET A 132 -4.80 14.72 3.44
N ARG A 133 -4.93 13.66 4.25
CA ARG A 133 -5.22 13.75 5.69
C ARG A 133 -3.95 13.87 6.55
N GLY A 134 -2.79 14.11 5.94
CA GLY A 134 -1.55 14.31 6.67
C GLY A 134 -0.84 13.02 7.09
N GLY A 135 -1.09 11.91 6.38
CA GLY A 135 -0.38 10.66 6.62
C GLY A 135 1.14 10.83 6.62
N GLU A 136 1.81 10.12 7.52
CA GLU A 136 3.22 10.31 7.82
C GLU A 136 4.08 9.24 7.15
N LYS A 137 5.28 9.60 6.69
CA LYS A 137 6.23 8.67 6.06
C LYS A 137 6.94 7.83 7.13
N GLY A 138 7.11 6.53 6.88
CA GLY A 138 7.76 5.59 7.79
C GLY A 138 6.84 4.45 8.23
N ARG A 139 7.26 3.71 9.27
CA ARG A 139 6.45 2.63 9.86
C ARG A 139 5.21 3.24 10.50
N GLN A 140 4.04 2.65 10.27
CA GLN A 140 2.78 3.19 10.79
C GLN A 140 2.37 2.48 12.09
N LEU A 141 1.62 3.18 12.95
CA LEU A 141 0.92 2.60 14.09
C LEU A 141 -0.25 1.72 13.66
N GLY A 142 -0.90 2.09 12.56
CA GLY A 142 -1.99 1.30 11.99
C GLY A 142 -1.48 -0.04 11.45
N MET A 143 -2.21 -1.09 11.79
CA MET A 143 -1.99 -2.44 11.28
C MET A 143 -3.18 -2.89 10.42
N LEU A 144 -2.92 -3.88 9.58
CA LEU A 144 -3.93 -4.55 8.78
C LEU A 144 -4.27 -5.89 9.43
N THR A 145 -5.55 -6.20 9.51
CA THR A 145 -6.05 -7.48 10.02
C THR A 145 -6.17 -8.50 8.87
N ALA A 146 -6.61 -9.72 9.19
CA ALA A 146 -6.84 -10.75 8.18
C ALA A 146 -7.83 -10.26 7.10
N GLY A 147 -7.43 -10.40 5.84
CA GLY A 147 -8.18 -9.85 4.72
C GLY A 147 -7.38 -9.75 3.43
N THR A 148 -8.04 -9.28 2.37
CA THR A 148 -7.43 -9.01 1.07
C THR A 148 -7.55 -7.53 0.75
N TYR A 149 -6.43 -6.87 0.49
CA TYR A 149 -6.34 -5.42 0.35
C TYR A 149 -5.71 -5.02 -0.99
N ARG A 150 -6.30 -4.02 -1.64
CA ARG A 150 -5.77 -3.40 -2.87
C ARG A 150 -4.95 -2.17 -2.51
N ILE A 151 -3.74 -2.41 -2.04
CA ILE A 151 -2.83 -1.35 -1.58
C ILE A 151 -1.90 -0.94 -2.72
N ASN A 152 -1.61 0.36 -2.84
CA ASN A 152 -0.66 0.87 -3.81
C ASN A 152 0.78 0.64 -3.32
N PRO A 153 1.56 -0.31 -3.88
CA PRO A 153 2.89 -0.60 -3.38
C PRO A 153 3.93 0.47 -3.78
N ALA A 154 3.56 1.44 -4.63
CA ALA A 154 4.41 2.61 -4.85
C ALA A 154 4.44 3.53 -3.60
N LEU A 155 3.34 3.60 -2.86
CA LEU A 155 3.25 4.40 -1.64
C LEU A 155 3.50 3.58 -0.38
N PHE A 156 3.06 2.32 -0.32
CA PHE A 156 3.12 1.53 0.90
C PHE A 156 3.82 0.19 0.70
N THR A 157 4.75 -0.15 1.58
CA THR A 157 5.19 -1.54 1.74
C THR A 157 4.37 -2.19 2.84
N VAL A 158 3.76 -3.34 2.55
CA VAL A 158 3.11 -4.18 3.57
C VAL A 158 4.01 -5.35 3.93
N ILE A 159 4.34 -5.43 5.21
CA ILE A 159 5.09 -6.53 5.82
C ILE A 159 4.06 -7.51 6.37
N THR A 160 4.13 -8.73 5.88
CA THR A 160 3.28 -9.87 6.20
C THR A 160 4.18 -11.01 6.66
N ARG A 161 3.60 -12.06 7.23
CA ARG A 161 4.36 -13.24 7.64
C ARG A 161 5.19 -13.85 6.51
N ARG A 162 4.69 -13.80 5.27
CA ARG A 162 5.35 -14.35 4.07
C ARG A 162 6.61 -13.60 3.65
N ASN A 163 6.76 -12.33 4.02
CA ASN A 163 7.90 -11.50 3.60
C ASN A 163 8.66 -10.84 4.76
N ALA A 164 8.34 -11.16 6.02
CA ALA A 164 8.97 -10.61 7.21
C ALA A 164 10.50 -10.67 7.18
N ASP A 165 11.08 -11.82 6.78
CA ASP A 165 12.53 -12.02 6.71
C ASP A 165 13.23 -11.01 5.78
N ARG A 166 12.58 -10.62 4.68
CA ARG A 166 13.12 -9.62 3.73
C ARG A 166 13.17 -8.22 4.32
N HIS A 167 12.44 -7.99 5.39
CA HIS A 167 12.39 -6.74 6.14
C HIS A 167 13.09 -6.83 7.51
N GLY A 168 13.85 -7.91 7.75
CA GLY A 168 14.60 -8.11 8.99
C GLY A 168 13.72 -8.34 10.21
N MET A 169 12.52 -8.89 10.03
CA MET A 169 11.59 -9.24 11.11
C MET A 169 11.37 -10.76 11.16
N ASP A 170 11.12 -11.32 12.35
CA ASP A 170 10.72 -12.72 12.46
C ASP A 170 9.24 -12.86 12.05
N ALA A 171 8.94 -13.87 11.26
CA ALA A 171 7.57 -14.21 10.86
C ALA A 171 6.63 -14.42 12.08
N GLN A 172 7.16 -14.89 13.21
CA GLN A 172 6.39 -15.12 14.43
C GLN A 172 5.93 -13.84 15.11
N ASP A 173 6.59 -12.71 14.87
CA ASP A 173 6.22 -11.40 15.44
C ASP A 173 4.90 -10.88 14.86
N LEU A 174 4.44 -11.45 13.74
CA LEU A 174 3.23 -11.04 13.03
C LEU A 174 2.04 -11.96 13.29
N LEU A 175 2.16 -12.92 14.21
CA LEU A 175 1.06 -13.79 14.62
C LEU A 175 0.21 -13.11 15.70
N VAL A 176 -1.10 -13.33 15.63
CA VAL A 176 -2.03 -12.93 16.68
C VAL A 176 -1.96 -13.95 17.81
N TYR A 177 -1.57 -13.50 19.00
CA TYR A 177 -1.52 -14.33 20.21
C TYR A 177 -2.70 -14.03 21.12
N GLN A 178 -3.27 -15.10 21.69
CA GLN A 178 -4.29 -14.99 22.72
C GLN A 178 -3.67 -15.39 24.06
N VAL A 179 -3.69 -14.47 25.03
CA VAL A 179 -3.26 -14.75 26.39
C VAL A 179 -4.46 -15.31 27.16
N ALA A 180 -4.31 -16.50 27.74
CA ALA A 180 -5.34 -17.11 28.58
C ALA A 180 -5.54 -16.29 29.87
N ALA A 181 -6.78 -16.29 30.40
CA ALA A 181 -7.18 -15.44 31.51
C ALA A 181 -6.43 -15.72 32.84
N ASP A 182 -5.80 -16.87 32.96
CA ASP A 182 -5.01 -17.32 34.11
C ASP A 182 -3.51 -16.99 33.98
N ASN A 183 -3.09 -16.39 32.87
CA ASN A 183 -1.69 -16.00 32.62
C ASN A 183 -1.47 -14.51 32.88
N VAL A 184 -0.27 -14.17 33.34
CA VAL A 184 0.20 -12.79 33.48
C VAL A 184 1.10 -12.44 32.30
N GLY A 185 0.78 -11.36 31.61
CA GLY A 185 1.61 -10.80 30.53
C GLY A 185 2.45 -9.62 31.02
N ILE A 186 3.65 -9.46 30.46
CA ILE A 186 4.47 -8.26 30.64
C ILE A 186 4.48 -7.51 29.31
N VAL A 187 4.02 -6.26 29.31
CA VAL A 187 4.03 -5.40 28.13
C VAL A 187 5.13 -4.36 28.30
N THR A 188 6.02 -4.26 27.31
CA THR A 188 7.01 -3.19 27.21
C THR A 188 6.78 -2.45 25.91
N THR A 189 6.49 -1.16 26.00
CA THR A 189 6.28 -0.27 24.86
C THR A 189 7.61 0.38 24.46
N LEU A 190 7.84 0.53 23.17
CA LEU A 190 9.08 1.14 22.66
C LEU A 190 8.89 2.58 22.19
N ASP A 191 7.64 3.01 22.02
CA ASP A 191 7.26 4.35 21.61
C ASP A 191 6.47 5.06 22.72
N GLY A 192 6.44 6.39 22.67
CA GLY A 192 5.83 7.26 23.67
C GLY A 192 6.84 8.01 24.55
N ALA A 193 6.32 8.85 25.43
CA ALA A 193 7.13 9.67 26.35
C ALA A 193 7.97 8.79 27.29
N PRO A 194 9.16 9.22 27.73
CA PRO A 194 9.90 8.47 28.75
C PRO A 194 9.10 8.35 30.05
N ILE A 195 9.26 7.22 30.74
CA ILE A 195 8.79 7.06 32.13
C ILE A 195 9.45 8.13 33.01
N GLU A 196 8.69 8.66 33.97
CA GLU A 196 9.19 9.68 34.89
C GLU A 196 10.31 9.14 35.77
N ALA A 197 11.26 10.03 36.11
CA ALA A 197 12.39 9.64 36.95
C ALA A 197 11.88 9.20 38.33
N GLY A 198 12.13 7.94 38.68
CA GLY A 198 11.70 7.34 39.95
C GLY A 198 10.54 6.35 39.82
N GLU A 199 9.89 6.28 38.66
CA GLU A 199 8.87 5.28 38.35
C GLU A 199 9.48 4.07 37.64
N ILE A 200 8.88 2.89 37.87
CA ILE A 200 9.33 1.62 37.26
C ILE A 200 8.48 1.28 36.02
N ALA A 201 7.22 1.73 35.99
CA ALA A 201 6.28 1.48 34.92
C ALA A 201 5.53 2.76 34.52
N GLY A 202 4.98 2.76 33.31
CA GLY A 202 4.09 3.81 32.81
C GLY A 202 2.72 3.78 33.50
N PRO A 203 2.00 4.92 33.49
CA PRO A 203 0.65 5.00 34.06
C PRO A 203 -0.34 4.16 33.26
N VAL A 204 -1.40 3.68 33.93
CA VAL A 204 -2.51 3.01 33.26
C VAL A 204 -3.25 3.99 32.35
N ILE A 205 -3.29 3.68 31.06
CA ILE A 205 -4.00 4.48 30.06
C ILE A 205 -5.38 3.84 29.81
N PRO A 206 -6.48 4.60 29.75
CA PRO A 206 -7.79 4.03 29.40
C PRO A 206 -7.96 3.91 27.87
N LEU A 207 -8.98 3.17 27.42
CA LEU A 207 -9.51 3.17 26.04
C LEU A 207 -8.61 2.58 24.93
N HIS A 208 -7.47 1.97 25.24
CA HIS A 208 -6.58 1.34 24.25
C HIS A 208 -6.76 -0.19 24.09
N ASP A 209 -7.87 -0.72 24.61
CA ASP A 209 -8.28 -2.13 24.50
C ASP A 209 -7.17 -3.16 24.77
N ASN A 210 -6.49 -3.04 25.92
CA ASN A 210 -5.37 -3.90 26.32
C ASN A 210 -4.23 -3.93 25.28
N PHE A 211 -3.87 -2.74 24.78
CA PHE A 211 -2.77 -2.49 23.82
C PHE A 211 -3.06 -2.97 22.39
N GLN A 212 -4.30 -3.37 22.09
CA GLN A 212 -4.72 -3.67 20.73
C GLN A 212 -4.91 -2.38 19.90
N ASP A 213 -5.20 -1.25 20.55
CA ASP A 213 -5.21 0.07 19.92
C ASP A 213 -4.00 0.90 20.36
N ALA A 214 -2.90 0.78 19.60
CA ALA A 214 -1.67 1.50 19.87
C ALA A 214 -1.81 3.03 19.72
N GLN A 215 -2.72 3.50 18.87
CA GLN A 215 -2.94 4.93 18.69
C GLN A 215 -3.65 5.51 19.90
N ALA A 216 -4.72 4.87 20.39
CA ALA A 216 -5.39 5.28 21.62
C ALA A 216 -4.43 5.29 22.82
N PHE A 217 -3.53 4.31 22.92
CA PHE A 217 -2.50 4.28 23.97
C PHE A 217 -1.58 5.51 23.91
N LEU A 218 -1.02 5.81 22.74
CA LEU A 218 -0.09 6.94 22.58
C LEU A 218 -0.80 8.29 22.70
N SER A 219 -1.98 8.45 22.10
CA SER A 219 -2.81 9.67 22.22
C SER A 219 -3.26 9.91 23.67
N GLY A 220 -3.40 8.86 24.47
CA GLY A 220 -3.68 8.94 25.91
C GLY A 220 -2.49 9.36 26.78
N GLY A 221 -1.30 9.59 26.20
CA GLY A 221 -0.08 9.91 26.95
C GLY A 221 0.71 8.68 27.38
N GLY A 222 0.54 7.56 26.68
CA GLY A 222 1.32 6.34 26.86
C GLY A 222 2.83 6.59 26.86
N ARG A 223 3.53 5.88 27.74
CA ARG A 223 4.98 6.03 27.95
C ARG A 223 5.71 4.83 27.38
N ARG A 224 6.98 5.00 27.00
CA ARG A 224 7.88 3.90 26.61
C ARG A 224 8.49 3.23 27.84
N GLY A 225 8.56 1.90 27.85
CA GLY A 225 9.07 1.08 28.94
C GLY A 225 8.02 0.09 29.45
N LEU A 226 8.21 -0.40 30.67
CA LEU A 226 7.28 -1.34 31.31
C LEU A 226 5.90 -0.68 31.54
N GLN A 227 4.82 -1.41 31.29
CA GLN A 227 3.45 -0.92 31.49
C GLN A 227 2.71 -1.72 32.57
N GLU A 228 1.85 -1.02 33.32
CA GLU A 228 0.90 -1.62 34.25
C GLU A 228 -0.50 -1.68 33.60
N GLN A 229 -1.17 -2.84 33.70
CA GLN A 229 -2.53 -3.09 33.20
C GLN A 229 -3.24 -4.13 34.08
#